data_AF-A0A7V8AIS2-F1
#
_entry.id   AF-A0A7V8AIS2-F1
#
_cell.length_a   1.000
_cell.length_b   1.000
_cell.length_c   1.000
_cell.angle_alpha   90.00
_cell.angle_beta   90.00
_cell.angle_gamma   90.00
#
_symmetry.space_group_name_H-M   'P 1'
#
loop_
_entity.id
_entity.type
_entity.pdbx_description
1 polymer ?
#
loop_
_entity_poly.entity_id
_entity_poly.type
_entity_poly.pdbx_seq_one_letter_code
_entity_poly.pdbx_strand_id
1 'polypeptide(L)'
;MPKLIARFSTLVRGSVRRSQPKPKRPRIIRLRCQCRDCGAKRRIPLFILYKRAAAARCTLCGGIMDDVRTIASLAFPPPTRPIPKKPKKRSPRKRQNAYGERNRILQQMGFPTYTTYLASDLWKSIQRDDYQCVICRQPAHAVHHKRYCLSTLSGRNLNRLLTLCKSCHDYIEFDNSKKRPPEDVAQRLRELQSAVRMPPPEANGHTPSTCLNRARSARAVALA
;
A
#
# COMPACT_ATOMS: atom_id res chain seq x y z
N MET A 1 -38.12 -49.27 -13.58
CA MET A 1 -36.81 -48.57 -13.46
C MET A 1 -35.95 -48.89 -14.67
N PRO A 2 -35.95 -48.10 -15.77
CA PRO A 2 -34.99 -48.27 -16.85
C PRO A 2 -33.81 -47.31 -16.71
N LYS A 3 -32.60 -47.83 -16.93
CA LYS A 3 -31.32 -47.09 -16.96
C LYS A 3 -31.11 -46.50 -18.36
N LEU A 4 -31.01 -45.17 -18.46
CA LEU A 4 -30.58 -44.46 -19.68
C LEU A 4 -29.05 -44.32 -19.68
N ILE A 5 -28.40 -44.90 -20.70
CA ILE A 5 -26.96 -44.79 -20.96
C ILE A 5 -26.74 -43.59 -21.91
N ALA A 6 -26.05 -42.55 -21.44
CA ALA A 6 -25.67 -41.41 -22.26
C ALA A 6 -24.33 -41.69 -22.99
N ARG A 7 -24.35 -41.62 -24.33
CA ARG A 7 -23.15 -41.69 -25.19
C ARG A 7 -22.52 -40.29 -25.29
N PHE A 8 -21.27 -40.16 -24.88
CA PHE A 8 -20.45 -38.96 -25.09
C PHE A 8 -19.70 -39.07 -26.43
N SER A 9 -20.04 -38.21 -27.39
CA SER A 9 -19.29 -38.03 -28.64
C SER A 9 -18.11 -37.08 -28.40
N THR A 10 -16.89 -37.59 -28.56
CA THR A 10 -15.65 -36.82 -28.49
C THR A 10 -15.38 -36.08 -29.81
N LEU A 11 -15.52 -34.75 -29.79
CA LEU A 11 -15.10 -33.85 -30.87
C LEU A 11 -13.59 -33.57 -30.77
N VAL A 12 -12.81 -34.18 -31.67
CA VAL A 12 -11.38 -33.91 -31.84
C VAL A 12 -11.19 -32.59 -32.58
N ARG A 13 -10.67 -31.56 -31.90
CA ARG A 13 -10.35 -30.25 -32.51
C ARG A 13 -8.94 -30.29 -33.10
N GLY A 14 -8.83 -30.21 -34.42
CA GLY A 14 -7.57 -30.08 -35.14
C GLY A 14 -6.88 -28.74 -34.85
N SER A 15 -5.60 -28.78 -34.46
CA SER A 15 -4.81 -27.61 -34.11
C SER A 15 -4.00 -27.12 -35.31
N VAL A 16 -4.44 -26.04 -35.94
CA VAL A 16 -3.74 -25.38 -37.06
C VAL A 16 -2.49 -24.64 -36.52
N ARG A 17 -1.29 -25.12 -36.88
CA ARG A 17 -0.02 -24.46 -36.53
C ARG A 17 0.17 -23.22 -37.41
N ARG A 18 0.00 -22.03 -36.84
CA ARG A 18 0.33 -20.76 -37.51
C ARG A 18 1.84 -20.53 -37.49
N SER A 19 2.42 -20.34 -38.68
CA SER A 19 3.83 -20.03 -38.91
C SER A 19 4.21 -18.70 -38.24
N GLN A 20 5.25 -18.70 -37.40
CA GLN A 20 5.75 -17.49 -36.75
C GLN A 20 6.51 -16.60 -37.76
N PRO A 21 6.30 -15.28 -37.75
CA PRO A 21 7.00 -14.35 -38.64
C PRO A 21 8.50 -14.28 -38.31
N LYS A 22 9.34 -14.30 -39.36
CA LYS A 22 10.80 -14.21 -39.23
C LYS A 22 11.20 -12.83 -38.67
N PRO A 23 12.17 -12.76 -37.73
CA PRO A 23 12.60 -11.50 -37.14
C PRO A 23 13.27 -10.59 -38.19
N LYS A 24 12.89 -9.31 -38.19
CA LYS A 24 13.52 -8.29 -39.04
C LYS A 24 14.95 -8.01 -38.57
N ARG A 25 15.89 -7.90 -39.51
CA ARG A 25 17.29 -7.58 -39.21
C ARG A 25 17.39 -6.18 -38.57
N PRO A 26 18.19 -5.98 -37.51
CA PRO A 26 18.31 -4.69 -36.82
C PRO A 26 19.02 -3.66 -37.72
N ARG A 27 18.53 -2.42 -37.71
CA ARG A 27 19.18 -1.29 -38.38
C ARG A 27 20.44 -0.90 -37.62
N ILE A 28 21.58 -0.84 -38.30
CA ILE A 28 22.86 -0.41 -37.72
C ILE A 28 22.86 1.11 -37.59
N ILE A 29 22.81 1.63 -36.37
CA ILE A 29 22.92 3.06 -36.08
C ILE A 29 24.40 3.46 -36.10
N ARG A 30 24.74 4.52 -36.86
CA ARG A 30 26.10 5.10 -36.94
C ARG A 30 26.08 6.50 -36.33
N LEU A 31 26.94 6.76 -35.36
CA LEU A 31 27.14 8.10 -34.79
C LEU A 31 28.16 8.89 -35.60
N ARG A 32 27.94 10.20 -35.76
CA ARG A 32 28.95 11.12 -36.30
C ARG A 32 29.78 11.64 -35.13
N CYS A 33 31.09 11.53 -35.23
CA CYS A 33 32.05 12.09 -34.26
C CYS A 33 32.96 13.08 -34.99
N GLN A 34 33.41 14.12 -34.29
CA GLN A 34 34.38 15.09 -34.79
C GLN A 34 35.63 15.07 -33.90
N CYS A 35 36.81 15.14 -34.51
CA CYS A 35 38.05 15.30 -33.76
C CYS A 35 38.23 16.76 -33.34
N ARG A 36 38.59 16.99 -32.07
CA ARG A 36 38.79 18.35 -31.54
C ARG A 36 40.02 19.04 -32.12
N ASP A 37 41.05 18.27 -32.41
CA ASP A 37 42.36 18.83 -32.79
C ASP A 37 42.45 19.14 -34.28
N CYS A 38 41.80 18.36 -35.15
CA CYS A 38 41.89 18.54 -36.60
C CYS A 38 40.53 18.70 -37.31
N GLY A 39 39.42 18.63 -36.59
CA GLY A 39 38.08 18.80 -37.16
C GLY A 39 37.57 17.66 -38.06
N ALA A 40 38.34 16.58 -38.23
CA ALA A 40 37.96 15.44 -39.06
C ALA A 40 36.68 14.76 -38.55
N LYS A 41 35.77 14.41 -39.47
CA LYS A 41 34.47 13.79 -39.16
C LYS A 41 34.49 12.30 -39.50
N ARG A 42 34.02 11.45 -38.60
CA ARG A 42 33.91 9.99 -38.83
C ARG A 42 32.54 9.46 -38.43
N ARG A 43 32.06 8.43 -39.13
CA ARG A 43 30.84 7.68 -38.77
C ARG A 43 31.22 6.36 -38.12
N ILE A 44 30.93 6.18 -36.84
CA ILE A 44 31.27 4.96 -36.09
C ILE A 44 29.98 4.17 -35.78
N PRO A 45 29.91 2.87 -36.12
CA PRO A 45 28.81 2.02 -35.70
C PRO A 45 28.68 1.96 -34.16
N LEU A 46 27.47 2.13 -33.64
CA LEU A 46 27.21 2.23 -32.20
C LEU A 46 27.72 1.02 -31.39
N PHE A 47 27.70 -0.18 -31.99
CA PHE A 47 28.16 -1.41 -31.32
C PHE A 47 29.67 -1.43 -31.02
N ILE A 48 30.48 -0.67 -31.76
CA ILE A 48 31.94 -0.59 -31.54
C ILE A 48 32.22 0.23 -30.28
N LEU A 49 31.41 1.26 -30.01
CA LEU A 49 31.55 2.13 -28.84
C LEU A 49 31.20 1.39 -27.53
N TYR A 50 30.32 0.40 -27.60
CA TYR A 50 29.88 -0.37 -26.42
C TYR A 50 30.92 -1.40 -25.95
N LYS A 51 31.81 -1.88 -26.84
CA LYS A 51 32.78 -2.94 -26.52
C LYS A 51 34.17 -2.42 -26.12
N ARG A 52 34.49 -1.16 -26.41
CA ARG A 52 35.78 -0.55 -26.10
C ARG A 52 35.57 0.87 -25.59
N ALA A 53 35.44 1.02 -24.28
CA ALA A 53 35.51 2.31 -23.59
C ALA A 53 36.94 2.90 -23.59
N ALA A 54 37.71 2.64 -24.65
CA ALA A 54 39.04 3.21 -24.87
C ALA A 54 38.85 4.41 -25.80
N ALA A 55 39.36 5.57 -25.39
CA ALA A 55 39.27 6.85 -26.10
C ALA A 55 39.50 6.65 -27.61
N ALA A 56 38.46 6.89 -28.41
CA ALA A 56 38.57 6.81 -29.86
C ALA A 56 39.51 7.92 -30.32
N ARG A 57 40.77 7.55 -30.59
CA ARG A 57 41.76 8.48 -31.15
C ARG A 57 41.49 8.68 -32.63
N CYS A 58 41.62 9.92 -33.08
CA CYS A 58 41.61 10.25 -34.48
C CYS A 58 42.79 9.54 -35.16
N THR A 59 42.53 8.77 -36.21
CA THR A 59 43.59 8.05 -36.94
C THR A 59 44.48 8.99 -37.76
N LEU A 60 44.10 10.26 -37.90
CA LEU A 60 44.86 11.25 -38.66
C LEU A 60 45.85 12.03 -37.78
N CYS A 61 45.47 12.40 -36.55
CA CYS A 61 46.32 13.23 -35.67
C CYS A 61 46.59 12.63 -34.29
N GLY A 62 46.04 11.46 -33.96
CA GLY A 62 46.13 10.86 -32.63
C GLY A 62 45.31 11.56 -31.54
N GLY A 63 44.67 12.68 -31.91
CA GLY A 63 43.84 13.54 -31.08
C GLY A 63 42.60 12.87 -30.53
N ILE A 64 42.08 13.40 -29.42
CA ILE A 64 40.90 12.86 -28.74
C ILE A 64 39.66 13.28 -29.53
N MET A 65 38.85 12.31 -29.99
CA MET A 65 37.53 12.63 -30.55
C MET A 65 36.57 13.03 -29.42
N ASP A 66 35.62 13.93 -29.71
CA ASP A 66 34.63 14.41 -28.74
C ASP A 66 34.15 13.30 -27.81
N ASP A 67 34.18 13.58 -26.50
CA ASP A 67 33.94 12.58 -25.47
C ASP A 67 32.60 11.87 -25.75
N VAL A 68 32.73 10.61 -26.17
CA VAL A 68 31.60 9.78 -26.55
C VAL A 68 30.66 9.59 -25.36
N ARG A 69 31.16 9.76 -24.12
CA ARG A 69 30.33 9.77 -22.91
C ARG A 69 29.33 10.94 -22.91
N THR A 70 29.71 12.12 -23.38
CA THR A 70 28.80 13.27 -23.45
C THR A 70 27.68 13.04 -24.47
N ILE A 71 28.01 12.49 -25.64
CA ILE A 71 26.99 12.15 -26.65
C ILE A 71 26.12 10.98 -26.19
N ALA A 72 26.69 9.95 -25.56
CA ALA A 72 25.95 8.80 -25.05
C ALA A 72 25.00 9.17 -23.91
N SER A 73 25.39 10.11 -23.03
CA SER A 73 24.56 10.59 -21.92
C SER A 73 23.37 11.43 -22.38
N LEU A 74 23.51 12.15 -23.51
CA LEU A 74 22.41 12.91 -24.12
C LEU A 74 21.49 12.03 -24.98
N ALA A 75 22.03 10.99 -25.62
CA ALA A 75 21.26 10.12 -26.51
C ALA A 75 20.55 8.96 -25.79
N PHE A 76 21.03 8.55 -24.62
CA PHE A 76 20.48 7.43 -23.86
C PHE A 76 20.39 7.84 -22.38
N PRO A 77 19.21 8.27 -21.88
CA PRO A 77 19.03 8.45 -20.45
C PRO A 77 19.40 7.13 -19.73
N PRO A 78 19.95 7.18 -18.51
CA PRO A 78 20.25 5.98 -17.74
C PRO A 78 19.01 5.09 -17.72
N PRO A 79 19.16 3.76 -17.85
CA PRO A 79 18.03 2.85 -17.91
C PRO A 79 17.13 3.17 -16.71
N THR A 80 15.95 3.72 -17.00
CA THR A 80 14.95 3.97 -15.98
C THR A 80 14.73 2.64 -15.28
N ARG A 81 14.72 2.66 -13.94
CA ARG A 81 14.54 1.47 -13.10
C ARG A 81 13.52 0.55 -13.77
N PRO A 82 13.79 -0.76 -13.91
CA PRO A 82 12.94 -1.66 -14.66
C PRO A 82 11.50 -1.43 -14.26
N ILE A 83 10.70 -0.91 -15.21
CA ILE A 83 9.30 -0.61 -15.00
C ILE A 83 8.69 -1.91 -14.46
N PRO A 84 8.13 -1.91 -13.23
CA PRO A 84 7.58 -3.11 -12.64
C PRO A 84 6.59 -3.69 -13.66
N LYS A 85 6.88 -4.91 -14.14
CA LYS A 85 6.05 -5.58 -15.13
C LYS A 85 4.61 -5.50 -14.63
N LYS A 86 3.70 -4.93 -15.42
CA LYS A 86 2.27 -4.81 -15.08
C LYS A 86 1.85 -6.16 -14.49
N PRO A 87 1.32 -6.21 -13.24
CA PRO A 87 1.01 -7.48 -12.60
C PRO A 87 0.08 -8.23 -13.54
N LYS A 88 0.48 -9.46 -13.91
CA LYS A 88 -0.36 -10.35 -14.72
C LYS A 88 -1.74 -10.35 -14.09
N LYS A 89 -2.78 -9.93 -14.84
CA LYS A 89 -4.17 -9.99 -14.39
C LYS A 89 -4.42 -11.42 -13.94
N ARG A 90 -4.34 -11.68 -12.63
CA ARG A 90 -4.72 -12.97 -12.07
C ARG A 90 -6.16 -13.20 -12.52
N SER A 91 -6.47 -14.39 -13.01
CA SER A 91 -7.85 -14.81 -13.23
C SER A 91 -8.66 -14.41 -11.99
N PRO A 92 -9.94 -14.02 -12.12
CA PRO A 92 -10.76 -13.66 -10.98
C PRO A 92 -10.83 -14.89 -10.08
N ARG A 93 -9.89 -15.01 -9.13
CA ARG A 93 -10.01 -15.92 -8.00
C ARG A 93 -11.37 -15.57 -7.45
N LYS A 94 -12.27 -16.57 -7.40
CA LYS A 94 -13.55 -16.48 -6.70
C LYS A 94 -13.29 -15.57 -5.51
N ARG A 95 -13.97 -14.42 -5.45
CA ARG A 95 -14.02 -13.60 -4.25
C ARG A 95 -14.65 -14.51 -3.20
N GLN A 96 -13.86 -15.41 -2.63
CA GLN A 96 -14.22 -16.20 -1.47
C GLN A 96 -14.64 -15.13 -0.50
N ASN A 97 -15.94 -15.19 -0.18
CA ASN A 97 -16.65 -14.18 0.58
C ASN A 97 -15.71 -13.67 1.67
N ALA A 98 -15.41 -12.36 1.69
CA ALA A 98 -14.42 -11.81 2.63
C ALA A 98 -14.76 -12.16 4.09
N TYR A 99 -16.01 -12.56 4.33
CA TYR A 99 -16.57 -12.98 5.61
C TYR A 99 -16.78 -14.50 5.76
N GLY A 100 -16.35 -15.31 4.79
CA GLY A 100 -16.53 -16.77 4.81
C GLY A 100 -15.82 -17.41 6.01
N GLU A 101 -14.58 -17.02 6.25
CA GLU A 101 -13.81 -17.50 7.40
C GLU A 101 -14.43 -17.06 8.73
N ARG A 102 -14.87 -15.80 8.82
CA ARG A 102 -15.59 -15.29 9.98
C ARG A 102 -16.82 -16.15 10.27
N ASN A 103 -17.65 -16.40 9.27
CA ASN A 103 -18.89 -17.15 9.44
C ASN A 103 -18.61 -18.62 9.85
N ARG A 104 -17.58 -19.25 9.29
CA ARG A 104 -17.13 -20.59 9.71
C ARG A 104 -16.75 -20.63 11.19
N ILE A 105 -15.96 -19.65 11.65
CA ILE A 105 -15.55 -19.57 13.06
C ILE A 105 -16.76 -19.34 13.98
N LEU A 106 -17.70 -18.48 13.58
CA LEU A 106 -18.91 -18.24 14.36
C LEU A 106 -19.76 -19.50 14.52
N GLN A 107 -19.92 -20.28 13.44
CA GLN A 107 -20.63 -21.56 13.50
C GLN A 107 -19.92 -22.55 14.45
N GLN A 108 -18.58 -22.61 14.42
CA GLN A 108 -17.80 -23.42 15.37
C GLN A 108 -17.99 -23.00 16.83
N MET A 109 -18.27 -21.71 17.07
CA MET A 109 -18.55 -21.16 18.39
C MET A 109 -20.03 -21.31 18.80
N GLY A 110 -20.87 -21.92 17.96
CA GLY A 110 -22.30 -22.09 18.24
C GLY A 110 -23.18 -20.89 17.84
N PHE A 111 -22.66 -19.93 17.06
CA PHE A 111 -23.43 -18.80 16.55
C PHE A 111 -23.83 -19.05 15.09
N PRO A 112 -25.13 -19.25 14.78
CA PRO A 112 -25.58 -19.53 13.41
C PRO A 112 -25.28 -18.39 12.42
N THR A 113 -25.34 -17.15 12.89
CA THR A 113 -25.14 -15.95 12.08
C THR A 113 -24.32 -14.89 12.83
N TYR A 114 -23.81 -13.91 12.08
CA TYR A 114 -23.14 -12.76 12.68
C TYR A 114 -24.08 -11.93 13.56
N THR A 115 -25.35 -11.79 13.17
CA THR A 115 -26.37 -11.09 13.96
C THR A 115 -26.61 -11.77 15.31
N THR A 116 -26.70 -13.10 15.34
CA THR A 116 -26.84 -13.85 16.61
C THR A 116 -25.63 -13.67 17.52
N TYR A 117 -24.42 -13.57 16.94
CA TYR A 117 -23.21 -13.27 17.71
C TYR A 117 -23.25 -11.86 18.30
N LEU A 118 -23.63 -10.83 17.53
CA LEU A 118 -23.73 -9.45 18.02
C LEU A 118 -24.80 -9.27 19.11
N ALA A 119 -25.81 -10.13 19.17
CA ALA A 119 -26.82 -10.11 20.22
C ALA A 119 -26.41 -10.86 21.50
N SER A 120 -25.34 -11.66 21.45
CA SER A 120 -24.93 -12.54 22.54
C SER A 120 -24.28 -11.80 23.71
N ASP A 121 -24.32 -12.39 24.90
CA ASP A 121 -23.63 -11.85 26.09
C ASP A 121 -22.10 -11.89 25.93
N LEU A 122 -21.57 -12.84 25.15
CA LEU A 122 -20.17 -12.85 24.76
C LEU A 122 -19.76 -11.58 24.02
N TRP A 123 -20.59 -11.11 23.08
CA TRP A 123 -20.30 -9.85 22.38
C TRP A 123 -20.37 -8.65 23.31
N LYS A 124 -21.34 -8.62 24.22
CA LYS A 124 -21.45 -7.55 25.24
C LYS A 124 -20.22 -7.55 26.15
N SER A 125 -19.76 -8.72 26.61
CA SER A 125 -18.63 -8.83 27.53
C SER A 125 -17.29 -8.42 26.93
N ILE A 126 -17.17 -8.36 25.60
CA ILE A 126 -15.93 -7.95 24.93
C ILE A 126 -15.88 -6.45 24.60
N GLN A 127 -16.99 -5.72 24.74
CA GLN A 127 -17.02 -4.25 24.71
C GLN A 127 -16.51 -3.73 26.06
N ARG A 128 -15.34 -3.09 26.08
CA ARG A 128 -14.63 -2.79 27.34
C ARG A 128 -14.16 -1.36 27.52
N ASP A 129 -14.10 -0.56 26.46
CA ASP A 129 -13.39 0.72 26.51
C ASP A 129 -14.28 1.88 27.02
N ASP A 130 -15.19 1.62 27.98
CA ASP A 130 -16.14 2.60 28.53
C ASP A 130 -16.86 3.45 27.46
N TYR A 131 -17.12 2.85 26.30
CA TYR A 131 -17.68 3.52 25.13
C TYR A 131 -16.85 4.75 24.67
N GLN A 132 -15.53 4.71 24.80
CA GLN A 132 -14.60 5.74 24.32
C GLN A 132 -13.73 5.26 23.16
N CYS A 133 -13.48 6.15 22.21
CA CYS A 133 -12.63 5.89 21.06
C CYS A 133 -11.17 5.77 21.52
N VAL A 134 -10.53 4.63 21.24
CA VAL A 134 -9.12 4.38 21.59
C VAL A 134 -8.13 5.27 20.84
N ILE A 135 -8.61 5.99 19.81
CA ILE A 135 -7.83 6.94 19.02
C ILE A 135 -7.99 8.35 19.59
N CYS A 136 -9.17 8.94 19.51
CA CYS A 136 -9.39 10.36 19.80
C CYS A 136 -10.16 10.63 21.11
N ARG A 137 -10.46 9.59 21.90
CA ARG A 137 -11.21 9.65 23.18
C ARG A 137 -12.66 10.15 23.09
N GLN A 138 -13.17 10.46 21.89
CA GLN A 138 -14.59 10.77 21.66
C GLN A 138 -15.49 9.54 21.88
N PRO A 139 -16.81 9.72 22.13
CA PRO A 139 -17.75 8.61 22.29
C PRO A 139 -17.70 7.61 21.12
N ALA A 140 -17.44 6.35 21.46
CA ALA A 140 -17.35 5.26 20.52
C ALA A 140 -18.74 4.78 20.07
N HIS A 141 -18.79 4.35 18.82
CA HIS A 141 -20.01 3.88 18.17
C HIS A 141 -19.89 2.43 17.68
N ALA A 142 -18.66 1.96 17.45
CA ALA A 142 -18.42 0.64 16.89
C ALA A 142 -17.15 0.01 17.44
N VAL A 143 -17.14 -1.32 17.52
CA VAL A 143 -15.93 -2.11 17.75
C VAL A 143 -15.41 -2.62 16.42
N HIS A 144 -14.24 -2.12 16.02
CA HIS A 144 -13.53 -2.51 14.82
C HIS A 144 -12.63 -3.73 15.08
N HIS A 145 -12.77 -4.76 14.24
CA HIS A 145 -11.95 -5.96 14.31
C HIS A 145 -10.73 -5.82 13.39
N LYS A 146 -9.51 -5.83 13.94
CA LYS A 146 -8.29 -5.92 13.13
C LYS A 146 -8.21 -7.24 12.36
N ARG A 147 -8.70 -8.33 12.97
CA ARG A 147 -8.78 -9.68 12.38
C ARG A 147 -9.91 -10.49 13.01
N TYR A 148 -10.68 -11.18 12.19
CA TYR A 148 -11.75 -12.11 12.59
C TYR A 148 -11.21 -13.53 12.86
N CYS A 149 -10.25 -13.70 13.75
CA CYS A 149 -9.80 -15.04 14.17
C CYS A 149 -10.54 -15.50 15.44
N LEU A 150 -10.54 -16.81 15.70
CA LEU A 150 -11.23 -17.41 16.85
C LEU A 150 -10.87 -16.73 18.16
N SER A 151 -9.59 -16.43 18.41
CA SER A 151 -9.16 -15.75 19.63
C SER A 151 -9.75 -14.33 19.78
N THR A 152 -9.97 -13.60 18.69
CA THR A 152 -10.62 -12.28 18.73
C THR A 152 -12.11 -12.43 19.00
N LEU A 153 -12.79 -13.30 18.23
CA LEU A 153 -14.24 -13.48 18.31
C LEU A 153 -14.69 -14.09 19.65
N SER A 154 -13.87 -14.95 20.24
CA SER A 154 -14.13 -15.52 21.57
C SER A 154 -13.76 -14.61 22.74
N GLY A 155 -13.26 -13.39 22.47
CA GLY A 155 -12.83 -12.49 23.55
C GLY A 155 -11.55 -12.94 24.27
N ARG A 156 -10.77 -13.87 23.72
CA ARG A 156 -9.47 -14.29 24.29
C ARG A 156 -8.32 -13.35 23.92
N ASN A 157 -8.45 -12.59 22.83
CA ASN A 157 -7.46 -11.61 22.40
C ASN A 157 -8.11 -10.27 22.04
N LEU A 158 -7.99 -9.33 22.97
CA LEU A 158 -8.69 -8.05 22.98
C LEU A 158 -7.91 -6.98 22.23
N ASN A 159 -6.59 -7.15 22.12
CA ASN A 159 -5.68 -6.24 21.42
C ASN A 159 -5.99 -6.12 19.92
N ARG A 160 -6.87 -6.99 19.41
CA ARG A 160 -7.39 -7.04 18.04
C ARG A 160 -8.77 -6.40 17.86
N LEU A 161 -9.38 -5.94 18.95
CA LEU A 161 -10.59 -5.15 18.95
C LEU A 161 -10.21 -3.69 19.24
N LEU A 162 -10.84 -2.77 18.53
CA LEU A 162 -10.65 -1.34 18.74
C LEU A 162 -12.02 -0.69 18.86
N THR A 163 -12.28 -0.04 19.98
CA THR A 163 -13.49 0.75 20.15
C THR A 163 -13.25 2.12 19.50
N LEU A 164 -14.04 2.44 18.48
CA LEU A 164 -13.86 3.63 17.63
C LEU A 164 -15.13 4.48 17.61
N CYS A 165 -14.95 5.80 17.60
CA CYS A 165 -16.04 6.72 17.26
C CYS A 165 -16.37 6.61 15.76
N LYS A 166 -17.55 7.11 15.38
CA LYS A 166 -18.03 7.04 13.99
C LYS A 166 -17.04 7.66 12.99
N SER A 167 -16.47 8.83 13.31
CA SER A 167 -15.53 9.51 12.40
C SER A 167 -14.24 8.71 12.19
N CYS A 168 -13.63 8.20 13.25
CA CYS A 168 -12.42 7.36 13.14
C CYS A 168 -12.71 6.04 12.42
N HIS A 169 -13.86 5.41 12.71
CA HIS A 169 -14.27 4.19 12.04
C HIS A 169 -14.50 4.41 10.54
N ASP A 170 -15.22 5.47 10.18
CA ASP A 170 -15.54 5.74 8.78
C ASP A 170 -14.30 6.13 7.97
N TYR A 171 -13.37 6.88 8.57
CA TYR A 171 -12.10 7.27 7.97
C TYR A 171 -11.27 6.05 7.53
N ILE A 172 -11.18 5.01 8.39
CA ILE A 172 -10.38 3.83 8.09
C ILE A 172 -11.12 2.84 7.18
N GLU A 173 -12.45 2.77 7.22
CA GLU A 173 -13.24 1.77 6.49
C GLU A 173 -13.72 2.24 5.12
N PHE A 174 -13.89 3.54 4.90
CA PHE A 174 -14.52 4.08 3.71
C PHE A 174 -13.67 5.15 3.01
N ASP A 175 -13.85 5.23 1.70
CA ASP A 175 -13.33 6.26 0.81
C ASP A 175 -14.47 6.74 -0.07
N ASN A 176 -14.95 7.97 0.11
CA ASN A 176 -16.10 8.50 -0.62
C ASN A 176 -17.29 7.52 -0.62
N SER A 177 -17.66 7.02 0.57
CA SER A 177 -18.72 6.02 0.79
C SER A 177 -18.45 4.61 0.23
N LYS A 178 -17.32 4.39 -0.42
CA LYS A 178 -16.91 3.06 -0.88
C LYS A 178 -16.08 2.36 0.18
N LYS A 179 -16.44 1.12 0.52
CA LYS A 179 -15.68 0.26 1.44
C LYS A 179 -14.26 0.05 0.91
N ARG A 180 -13.25 0.35 1.72
CA ARG A 180 -11.83 0.13 1.41
C ARG A 180 -11.51 -1.38 1.43
N PRO A 181 -10.53 -1.83 0.64
CA PRO A 181 -10.01 -3.19 0.78
C PRO A 181 -9.30 -3.37 2.14
N PRO A 182 -9.25 -4.59 2.69
CA PRO A 182 -8.68 -4.83 4.02
C PRO A 182 -7.24 -4.32 4.21
N GLU A 183 -6.42 -4.37 3.15
CA GLU A 183 -5.04 -3.88 3.17
C GLU A 183 -4.97 -2.36 3.42
N ASP A 184 -5.87 -1.61 2.79
CA ASP A 184 -5.95 -0.15 2.93
C ASP A 184 -6.47 0.24 4.31
N VAL A 185 -7.44 -0.51 4.86
CA VAL A 185 -7.96 -0.28 6.22
C VAL A 185 -6.84 -0.37 7.25
N ALA A 186 -5.99 -1.41 7.15
CA ALA A 186 -4.87 -1.59 8.06
C ALA A 186 -3.82 -0.46 7.96
N GLN A 187 -3.62 0.07 6.75
CA GLN A 187 -2.74 1.22 6.52
C GLN A 187 -3.31 2.50 7.13
N ARG A 188 -4.58 2.83 6.88
CA ARG A 188 -5.24 4.02 7.45
C ARG A 188 -5.31 3.99 8.96
N LEU A 189 -5.53 2.82 9.55
CA LEU A 189 -5.50 2.67 11.00
C LEU A 189 -4.11 3.00 11.58
N ARG A 190 -3.02 2.56 10.94
CA ARG A 190 -1.65 2.91 11.38
C ARG A 190 -1.40 4.41 11.28
N GLU A 191 -1.79 5.03 10.18
CA GLU A 191 -1.66 6.47 9.97
C GLU A 191 -2.39 7.25 11.06
N LEU A 192 -3.65 6.88 11.33
CA LEU A 192 -4.47 7.51 12.35
C LEU A 192 -3.86 7.34 13.76
N GLN A 193 -3.33 6.16 14.08
CA GLN A 193 -2.64 5.90 15.34
C GLN A 193 -1.33 6.69 15.47
N SER A 194 -0.60 6.92 14.37
CA SER A 194 0.62 7.74 14.39
C SER A 194 0.33 9.23 14.52
N ALA A 195 -0.75 9.73 13.92
CA ALA A 195 -1.11 11.14 13.96
C ALA A 195 -1.49 11.60 15.38
N VAL A 196 -2.15 10.73 16.16
CA VAL A 196 -2.56 11.06 17.54
C VAL A 196 -1.43 10.87 18.56
N ARG A 197 -0.32 10.22 18.18
CA ARG A 197 0.89 10.16 19.03
C ARG A 197 1.71 11.45 19.03
N MET A 198 1.29 12.46 18.27
CA MET A 198 1.81 13.82 18.47
C MET A 198 1.18 14.41 19.72
N PRO A 199 1.97 14.94 20.68
CA PRO A 199 1.41 15.67 21.81
C PRO A 199 0.50 16.78 21.26
N PRO A 200 -0.59 17.13 21.97
CA PRO A 200 -1.41 18.27 21.59
C PRO A 200 -0.47 19.46 21.35
N PRO A 201 -0.72 20.30 20.31
CA PRO A 201 0.11 21.49 20.11
C PRO A 201 0.19 22.20 21.46
N GLU A 202 1.40 22.26 22.00
CA GLU A 202 1.65 22.91 23.28
C GLU A 202 0.94 24.25 23.23
N ALA A 203 0.03 24.48 24.17
CA ALA A 203 -0.66 25.74 24.29
C ALA A 203 0.42 26.81 24.43
N ASN A 204 0.70 27.51 23.33
CA ASN A 204 1.68 28.58 23.30
C ASN A 204 1.31 29.58 24.39
N GLY A 205 2.22 29.71 25.36
CA GLY A 205 2.42 30.82 26.26
C GLY A 205 1.21 31.70 26.57
N HIS A 206 0.52 31.39 27.65
CA HIS A 206 0.00 32.43 28.53
C HIS A 206 0.49 32.14 29.95
N THR A 207 1.62 32.75 30.29
CA THR A 207 1.95 33.03 31.69
C THR A 207 1.22 34.31 32.08
N PRO A 208 0.19 34.29 32.95
CA PRO A 208 -0.11 35.48 33.72
C PRO A 208 1.00 35.61 34.77
N SER A 209 1.88 36.54 34.46
CA SER A 209 2.64 37.39 35.38
C SER A 209 2.28 37.21 36.85
N THR A 210 3.32 36.95 37.64
CA THR A 210 3.44 37.29 39.05
C THR A 210 2.60 38.50 39.46
N CYS A 211 1.67 38.29 40.38
CA CYS A 211 1.27 39.30 41.35
C CYS A 211 1.31 38.65 42.74
N LEU A 212 2.53 38.53 43.27
CA LEU A 212 2.75 38.57 44.70
C LEU A 212 2.53 40.01 45.17
N ASN A 213 1.68 40.12 46.20
CA ASN A 213 1.67 41.12 47.28
C ASN A 213 0.47 42.07 47.41
N ARG A 214 0.00 42.05 48.68
CA ARG A 214 -0.94 42.91 49.42
C ARG A 214 -2.42 42.59 49.13
N ALA A 215 -3.25 42.22 50.12
CA ALA A 215 -3.29 42.72 51.48
C ALA A 215 -3.75 41.66 52.51
N ARG A 216 -3.14 41.74 53.69
CA ARG A 216 -3.71 41.29 54.96
C ARG A 216 -5.00 42.07 55.24
N SER A 217 -6.05 41.42 55.74
CA SER A 217 -6.70 41.73 57.03
C SER A 217 -8.09 41.10 57.19
N ALA A 218 -8.33 40.55 58.39
CA ALA A 218 -9.62 40.32 59.06
C ALA A 218 -10.57 39.30 58.41
N ARG A 219 -11.33 38.43 59.11
CA ARG A 219 -11.75 38.21 60.51
C ARG A 219 -12.29 36.75 60.51
N ALA A 220 -11.88 35.89 61.44
CA ALA A 220 -12.66 35.45 62.61
C ALA A 220 -14.15 35.07 62.36
N VAL A 221 -14.51 33.84 62.79
CA VAL A 221 -15.75 33.36 63.48
C VAL A 221 -16.07 31.91 63.01
N ALA A 222 -15.64 30.91 63.80
CA ALA A 222 -16.45 29.99 64.64
C ALA A 222 -17.17 28.88 63.83
N LEU A 223 -16.80 27.59 63.92
CA LEU A 223 -17.19 26.62 64.97
C LEU A 223 -18.68 26.68 65.36
N ALA A 224 -19.47 25.80 64.73
CA ALA A 224 -20.46 24.93 65.35
C ALA A 224 -20.72 23.74 64.40
#